data_AF-A0A6A4H457-F1
#
_entry.id   AF-A0A6A4H457-F1
#
_cell.length_a   1.000
_cell.length_b   1.000
_cell.length_c   1.000
_cell.angle_alpha   90.00
_cell.angle_beta   90.00
_cell.angle_gamma   90.00
#
_symmetry.space_group_name_H-M   'P 1'
#
loop_
_entity.id
_entity.type
_entity.pdbx_description
1 polymer ?
#
loop_
_entity_poly.entity_id
_entity_poly.type
_entity_poly.pdbx_seq_one_letter_code
_entity_poly.pdbx_strand_id
1 'polypeptide(L)'
;MGDILIKGELGWVYLQDASESYAALKSLKLCSNSLHQSTSHTFASLVMPQLRSLTMTGFCLAAVSESPPHVLPWFQLERLVLDNSNFIPRYVKLCTNLRILEINLDLDAGHTGTSTPVVHNGIHTLKLLLEGLEDSDEAAWLEAFERDINPLSLPGLNSLHIEANSDYPPTRWPAVPMFDLLEKSCCKIDLTVLSFIDVYISNVELISFLHNTPSVEGLTVCDHSFHDYIEPNASAFPVTPTFISRLHAFWEDHTYRRPLTSFLPNLRRLSLRSRMNFEEHTFVEMVTSRWISPDSMPHTKLDAGVVCLRRVEVHVGHEIFQGRVFGTKVDPRNSAH
;
A
#
# COMPACT_ATOMS: atom_id res chain seq x y z
N MET A 1 -17.32 -12.39 -16.00
CA MET A 1 -16.77 -11.20 -16.69
C MET A 1 -15.32 -11.54 -17.00
N GLY A 2 -14.93 -11.50 -18.27
CA GLY A 2 -13.59 -11.92 -18.67
C GLY A 2 -12.61 -10.78 -18.50
N ASP A 3 -11.51 -11.04 -17.79
CA ASP A 3 -10.29 -10.26 -17.92
C ASP A 3 -9.62 -10.67 -19.25
N ILE A 4 -9.21 -9.71 -20.06
CA ILE A 4 -8.38 -9.98 -21.24
C ILE A 4 -6.94 -9.66 -20.88
N LEU A 5 -6.07 -10.66 -21.03
CA LEU A 5 -4.63 -10.53 -20.89
C LEU A 5 -4.01 -10.54 -22.27
N ILE A 6 -3.33 -9.45 -22.62
CA ILE A 6 -2.57 -9.34 -23.86
C ILE A 6 -1.11 -9.22 -23.51
N LYS A 7 -0.33 -10.17 -24.01
CA LYS A 7 1.11 -10.26 -23.83
C LYS A 7 1.83 -10.03 -25.15
N GLY A 8 3.00 -9.39 -25.07
CA GLY A 8 3.93 -9.25 -26.18
C GLY A 8 3.95 -7.84 -26.78
N GLU A 9 5.01 -7.56 -27.54
CA GLU A 9 5.36 -6.23 -28.05
C GLU A 9 4.28 -5.65 -28.97
N LEU A 10 3.59 -6.51 -29.73
CA LEU A 10 2.53 -6.14 -30.66
C LEU A 10 1.13 -6.27 -30.07
N GLY A 11 1.01 -6.54 -28.76
CA GLY A 11 -0.29 -6.71 -28.10
C GLY A 11 -1.24 -5.54 -28.35
N TRP A 12 -0.69 -4.34 -28.45
CA TRP A 12 -1.45 -3.13 -28.73
C TRP A 12 -2.04 -3.07 -30.14
N VAL A 13 -1.33 -3.60 -31.14
CA VAL A 13 -1.82 -3.64 -32.54
C VAL A 13 -3.10 -4.46 -32.62
N TYR A 14 -3.11 -5.63 -31.95
CA TYR A 14 -4.31 -6.48 -31.89
C TYR A 14 -5.50 -5.82 -31.20
N LEU A 15 -5.26 -4.92 -30.25
CA LEU A 15 -6.34 -4.17 -29.61
C LEU A 15 -6.99 -3.17 -30.55
N GLN A 16 -6.21 -2.55 -31.43
CA GLN A 16 -6.74 -1.55 -32.37
C GLN A 16 -7.69 -2.18 -33.37
N ASP A 17 -7.26 -3.27 -34.00
CA ASP A 17 -8.02 -3.97 -35.03
C ASP A 17 -9.32 -4.58 -34.50
N ALA A 18 -9.37 -4.89 -33.20
CA ALA A 18 -10.51 -5.55 -32.56
C ALA A 18 -11.23 -4.69 -31.52
N SER A 19 -10.93 -3.39 -31.40
CA SER A 19 -11.45 -2.54 -30.32
C SER A 19 -12.99 -2.53 -30.24
N GLU A 20 -13.67 -2.48 -31.38
CA GLU A 20 -15.13 -2.53 -31.47
C GLU A 20 -15.72 -3.87 -30.99
N SER A 21 -14.95 -4.96 -31.10
CA SER A 21 -15.37 -6.29 -30.63
C SER A 21 -15.35 -6.42 -29.11
N TYR A 22 -14.74 -5.45 -28.40
CA TYR A 22 -14.57 -5.47 -26.95
C TYR A 22 -15.48 -4.47 -26.22
N ALA A 23 -16.65 -4.15 -26.78
CA ALA A 23 -17.58 -3.18 -26.18
C ALA A 23 -18.00 -3.49 -24.73
N ALA A 24 -18.02 -4.78 -24.34
CA ALA A 24 -18.39 -5.26 -23.00
C ALA A 24 -17.19 -5.47 -22.06
N LEU A 25 -15.96 -5.21 -22.51
CA LEU A 25 -14.74 -5.43 -21.72
C LEU A 25 -14.69 -4.46 -20.55
N LYS A 26 -14.48 -4.99 -19.33
CA LYS A 26 -14.39 -4.20 -18.10
C LYS A 26 -12.99 -4.05 -17.55
N SER A 27 -12.11 -4.98 -17.88
CA SER A 27 -10.78 -5.09 -17.31
C SER A 27 -9.81 -5.53 -18.40
N LEU A 28 -8.72 -4.78 -18.56
CA LEU A 28 -7.70 -5.02 -19.56
C LEU A 28 -6.34 -5.06 -18.88
N LYS A 29 -5.58 -6.14 -19.12
CA LYS A 29 -4.20 -6.25 -18.68
C LYS A 29 -3.27 -6.31 -19.89
N LEU A 30 -2.38 -5.34 -19.95
CA LEU A 30 -1.34 -5.20 -20.96
C LEU A 30 -0.01 -5.51 -20.31
N CYS A 31 0.70 -6.49 -20.86
CA CYS A 31 2.05 -6.82 -20.43
C CYS A 31 2.99 -6.79 -21.63
N SER A 32 4.01 -5.95 -21.56
CA SER A 32 5.13 -5.94 -22.49
C SER A 32 6.38 -6.45 -21.78
N ASN A 33 7.16 -7.27 -22.47
CA ASN A 33 8.46 -7.73 -21.98
C ASN A 33 9.60 -6.84 -22.50
N SER A 34 9.31 -5.88 -23.39
CA SER A 34 10.29 -5.02 -24.02
C SER A 34 10.17 -3.60 -23.45
N LEU A 35 11.09 -3.22 -22.56
CA LEU A 35 11.17 -1.89 -21.95
C LEU A 35 11.57 -0.76 -22.94
N HIS A 36 12.06 -1.09 -24.15
CA HIS A 36 12.88 -0.15 -24.92
C HIS A 36 12.49 0.17 -26.36
N GLN A 37 11.40 -0.36 -26.92
CA GLN A 37 11.07 -0.04 -28.31
C GLN A 37 9.98 1.03 -28.42
N SER A 38 10.45 2.28 -28.48
CA SER A 38 9.70 3.45 -28.90
C SER A 38 9.45 3.42 -30.41
N THR A 39 8.64 2.49 -30.90
CA THR A 39 8.08 2.65 -32.25
C THR A 39 6.93 3.65 -32.17
N SER A 40 7.13 4.82 -32.79
CA SER A 40 6.12 5.88 -32.91
C SER A 40 4.99 5.40 -33.81
N HIS A 41 4.05 4.65 -33.23
CA HIS A 41 2.83 4.26 -33.93
C HIS A 41 1.75 5.30 -33.65
N THR A 42 1.22 5.89 -34.72
CA THR A 42 0.03 6.75 -34.64
C THR A 42 -1.17 5.87 -34.35
N PHE A 43 -1.82 6.09 -33.22
CA PHE A 43 -2.86 5.17 -32.75
C PHE A 43 -4.27 5.68 -33.06
N ALA A 44 -5.12 4.80 -33.61
CA ALA A 44 -6.56 5.02 -33.68
C ALA A 44 -7.19 4.94 -32.27
N SER A 45 -8.30 5.65 -32.04
CA SER A 45 -9.02 5.65 -30.76
C SER A 45 -9.64 4.28 -30.46
N LEU A 46 -9.35 3.69 -29.30
CA LEU A 46 -9.98 2.45 -28.87
C LEU A 46 -11.32 2.75 -28.20
N VAL A 47 -12.41 2.19 -28.74
CA VAL A 47 -13.76 2.36 -28.18
C VAL A 47 -14.06 1.19 -27.25
N MET A 48 -13.75 1.33 -25.96
CA MET A 48 -14.07 0.34 -24.92
C MET A 48 -14.95 0.95 -23.81
N PRO A 49 -16.25 1.23 -24.05
CA PRO A 49 -17.10 2.05 -23.18
C PRO A 49 -17.40 1.47 -21.79
N GLN A 50 -17.08 0.19 -21.56
CA GLN A 50 -17.28 -0.47 -20.27
C GLN A 50 -15.97 -0.68 -19.49
N LEU A 51 -14.82 -0.24 -20.02
CA LEU A 51 -13.52 -0.42 -19.38
C LEU A 51 -13.45 0.39 -18.07
N ARG A 52 -13.20 -0.30 -16.96
CA ARG A 52 -13.10 0.28 -15.61
C ARG A 52 -11.77 -0.03 -14.93
N SER A 53 -11.08 -1.09 -15.33
CA SER A 53 -9.78 -1.48 -14.78
C SER A 53 -8.75 -1.62 -15.90
N LEU A 54 -7.59 -1.01 -15.71
CA LEU A 54 -6.46 -1.12 -16.62
C LEU A 54 -5.20 -1.47 -15.84
N THR A 55 -4.50 -2.50 -16.28
CA THR A 55 -3.16 -2.84 -15.80
C THR A 55 -2.19 -2.72 -16.96
N MET A 56 -1.14 -1.92 -16.78
CA MET A 56 -0.06 -1.73 -17.74
C MET A 56 1.26 -2.09 -17.08
N THR A 57 1.90 -3.16 -17.56
CA THR A 57 3.23 -3.59 -17.07
C THR A 57 4.24 -3.66 -18.20
N GLY A 58 5.46 -3.16 -17.96
CA GLY A 58 6.55 -3.11 -18.96
C GLY A 58 6.31 -2.17 -20.14
N PHE A 59 5.47 -1.13 -20.00
CA PHE A 59 5.23 -0.11 -21.04
C PHE A 59 5.83 1.25 -20.67
N CYS A 60 6.71 1.76 -21.53
CA CYS A 60 7.18 3.14 -21.45
C CYS A 60 6.54 3.98 -22.56
N LEU A 61 5.53 4.79 -22.26
CA LEU A 61 4.89 5.69 -23.23
C LEU A 61 5.64 7.03 -23.42
N ALA A 62 6.94 7.08 -23.12
CA ALA A 62 7.75 8.30 -23.13
C ALA A 62 7.74 9.07 -24.45
N ALA A 63 7.39 8.41 -25.56
CA ALA A 63 7.44 9.00 -26.90
C ALA A 63 6.11 9.59 -27.41
N VAL A 64 5.00 9.48 -26.67
CA VAL A 64 3.75 10.10 -27.12
C VAL A 64 3.80 11.58 -26.76
N SER A 65 4.19 12.37 -27.77
CA SER A 65 3.94 13.81 -28.00
C SER A 65 2.94 14.45 -27.03
N GLU A 66 3.13 15.73 -26.71
CA GLU A 66 2.28 16.55 -25.82
C GLU A 66 0.76 16.48 -26.11
N SER A 67 0.36 15.98 -27.28
CA SER A 67 -1.03 15.60 -27.56
C SER A 67 -1.52 14.47 -26.64
N PRO A 68 -2.68 14.62 -25.97
CA PRO A 68 -3.20 13.60 -25.07
C PRO A 68 -3.43 12.27 -25.82
N PRO A 69 -3.13 11.11 -25.21
CA PRO A 69 -3.36 9.82 -25.81
C PRO A 69 -4.87 9.56 -25.88
N HIS A 70 -5.53 9.99 -26.97
CA HIS A 70 -6.95 9.75 -27.30
C HIS A 70 -7.29 8.27 -27.55
N VAL A 71 -6.37 7.37 -27.20
CA VAL A 71 -6.41 5.96 -27.54
C VAL A 71 -7.20 5.16 -26.51
N LEU A 72 -7.17 5.55 -25.23
CA LEU A 72 -7.89 4.84 -24.18
C LEU A 72 -8.99 5.70 -23.56
N PRO A 73 -10.07 5.08 -23.06
CA PRO A 73 -11.13 5.77 -22.36
C PRO A 73 -10.71 6.05 -20.90
N TRP A 74 -9.67 6.88 -20.71
CA TRP A 74 -9.06 7.14 -19.40
C TRP A 74 -10.05 7.65 -18.34
N PHE A 75 -10.96 8.54 -18.75
CA PHE A 75 -11.88 9.22 -17.83
C PHE A 75 -12.84 8.28 -17.10
N GLN A 76 -13.08 7.06 -17.60
CA GLN A 76 -14.00 6.11 -16.98
C GLN A 76 -13.29 5.01 -16.17
N LEU A 77 -11.95 5.03 -16.11
CA LEU A 77 -11.20 4.07 -15.31
C LEU A 77 -11.42 4.34 -13.82
N GLU A 78 -11.73 3.29 -13.07
CA GLU A 78 -11.87 3.27 -11.61
C GLU A 78 -10.65 2.65 -10.94
N ARG A 79 -9.92 1.78 -11.65
CA ARG A 79 -8.68 1.16 -11.19
C ARG A 79 -7.59 1.25 -12.25
N LEU A 80 -6.39 1.66 -11.83
CA LEU A 80 -5.21 1.76 -12.67
C LEU A 80 -4.03 1.11 -11.96
N VAL A 81 -3.38 0.17 -12.64
CA VAL A 81 -2.10 -0.43 -12.21
C VAL A 81 -1.04 -0.02 -13.22
N LEU A 82 0.00 0.65 -12.73
CA LEU A 82 1.12 1.10 -13.53
C LEU A 82 2.39 0.42 -13.04
N ASP A 83 3.30 0.22 -13.97
CA ASP A 83 4.63 -0.30 -13.74
C ASP A 83 5.64 0.67 -14.31
N ASN A 84 6.64 1.02 -13.49
CA ASN A 84 7.81 1.82 -13.84
C ASN A 84 7.55 2.96 -14.84
N SER A 85 6.48 3.72 -14.63
CA SER A 85 6.05 4.72 -15.61
C SER A 85 6.50 6.10 -15.14
N ASN A 86 7.45 6.73 -15.84
CA ASN A 86 7.92 8.12 -15.60
C ASN A 86 6.85 9.21 -15.80
N PHE A 87 5.58 8.83 -15.81
CA PHE A 87 4.44 9.66 -16.16
C PHE A 87 3.22 9.34 -15.29
N ILE A 88 3.41 8.77 -14.09
CA ILE A 88 2.30 8.51 -13.15
C ILE A 88 1.39 9.73 -13.01
N PRO A 89 1.92 10.95 -12.77
CA PRO A 89 1.06 12.13 -12.63
C PRO A 89 0.25 12.41 -13.91
N ARG A 90 0.82 12.19 -15.10
CA ARG A 90 0.12 12.36 -16.38
C ARG A 90 -1.09 11.42 -16.48
N TYR A 91 -0.94 10.14 -16.14
CA TYR A 91 -2.06 9.19 -16.21
C TYR A 91 -3.12 9.48 -15.15
N VAL A 92 -2.70 9.79 -13.92
CA VAL A 92 -3.61 10.16 -12.84
C VAL A 92 -4.47 11.37 -13.24
N LYS A 93 -3.87 12.37 -13.90
CA LYS A 93 -4.60 13.55 -14.41
C LYS A 93 -5.65 13.20 -15.47
N LEU A 94 -5.44 12.14 -16.26
CA LEU A 94 -6.39 11.69 -17.29
C LEU A 94 -7.56 10.88 -16.72
N CYS A 95 -7.39 10.25 -15.56
CA CYS A 95 -8.34 9.29 -14.99
C CYS A 95 -9.22 9.92 -13.91
N THR A 96 -10.11 10.84 -14.27
CA THR A 96 -10.91 11.61 -13.30
C THR A 96 -11.83 10.79 -12.38
N ASN A 97 -12.16 9.55 -12.75
CA ASN A 97 -12.97 8.63 -11.94
C ASN A 97 -12.13 7.59 -11.16
N LEU A 98 -10.81 7.74 -11.14
CA LEU A 98 -9.90 6.78 -10.54
C LEU A 98 -10.09 6.71 -9.04
N ARG A 99 -10.30 5.49 -8.52
CA ARG A 99 -10.48 5.20 -7.08
C ARG A 99 -9.33 4.42 -6.49
N ILE A 100 -8.75 3.51 -7.28
CA ILE A 100 -7.66 2.63 -6.89
C ILE A 100 -6.49 2.88 -7.82
N LEU A 101 -5.38 3.33 -7.25
CA LEU A 101 -4.10 3.47 -7.94
C LEU A 101 -3.12 2.46 -7.36
N GLU A 102 -2.57 1.61 -8.22
CA GLU A 102 -1.49 0.69 -7.86
C GLU A 102 -0.27 1.04 -8.71
N ILE A 103 0.88 1.16 -8.06
CA ILE A 103 2.12 1.57 -8.69
C ILE A 103 3.17 0.53 -8.32
N ASN A 104 3.75 -0.07 -9.34
CA ASN A 104 4.97 -0.85 -9.23
C ASN A 104 6.16 0.07 -9.50
N LEU A 105 6.91 0.35 -8.43
CA LEU A 105 8.09 1.22 -8.44
C LEU A 105 9.30 0.33 -8.67
N ASP A 106 9.82 0.40 -9.90
CA ASP A 106 11.11 -0.16 -10.29
C ASP A 106 12.14 0.96 -10.34
N LEU A 107 13.30 0.70 -9.76
CA LEU A 107 14.32 1.67 -9.39
C LEU A 107 15.42 1.83 -10.44
N ASP A 108 15.40 1.03 -11.50
CA ASP A 108 16.39 1.04 -12.59
C ASP A 108 16.15 2.15 -13.64
N ALA A 109 15.06 2.90 -13.51
CA ALA A 109 14.65 3.88 -14.49
C ALA A 109 15.46 5.19 -14.37
N GLY A 110 16.64 5.24 -15.00
CA GLY A 110 17.52 6.41 -15.14
C GLY A 110 16.96 7.59 -15.96
N HIS A 111 15.77 8.08 -15.62
CA HIS A 111 15.05 9.12 -16.35
C HIS A 111 15.10 10.47 -15.65
N THR A 112 15.38 11.52 -16.43
CA THR A 112 15.60 12.91 -15.96
C THR A 112 14.41 13.84 -16.22
N GLY A 113 13.18 13.34 -16.08
CA GLY A 113 11.97 14.14 -16.27
C GLY A 113 11.55 14.88 -15.01
N THR A 114 11.15 16.15 -15.14
CA THR A 114 10.41 16.84 -14.07
C THR A 114 8.92 16.58 -14.24
N SER A 115 8.28 16.10 -13.18
CA SER A 115 6.84 15.84 -13.15
C SER A 115 6.08 17.07 -12.67
N THR A 116 4.97 17.40 -13.34
CA THR A 116 4.08 18.45 -12.85
C THR A 116 3.25 17.95 -11.66
N PRO A 117 3.03 18.76 -10.61
CA PRO A 117 2.15 18.39 -9.50
C PRO A 117 0.72 18.06 -9.97
N VAL A 118 0.11 17.04 -9.36
CA VAL A 118 -1.24 16.57 -9.67
C VAL A 118 -2.02 16.35 -8.40
N VAL A 119 -3.18 17.01 -8.30
CA VAL A 119 -4.14 16.82 -7.21
C VAL A 119 -5.27 15.93 -7.72
N HIS A 120 -5.60 14.87 -7.00
CA HIS A 120 -6.67 13.96 -7.37
C HIS A 120 -7.53 13.53 -6.17
N ASN A 121 -8.76 14.05 -6.11
CA ASN A 121 -9.66 13.86 -4.96
C ASN A 121 -10.38 12.50 -4.94
N GLY A 122 -10.47 11.82 -6.09
CA GLY A 122 -11.23 10.57 -6.22
C GLY A 122 -10.48 9.30 -5.82
N ILE A 123 -9.15 9.38 -5.63
CA ILE A 123 -8.33 8.21 -5.29
C ILE A 123 -8.47 7.97 -3.78
N HIS A 124 -9.02 6.81 -3.43
CA HIS A 124 -9.23 6.39 -2.04
C HIS A 124 -8.20 5.35 -1.61
N THR A 125 -7.66 4.57 -2.57
CA THR A 125 -6.70 3.52 -2.32
C THR A 125 -5.44 3.74 -3.15
N LEU A 126 -4.30 3.80 -2.47
CA LEU A 126 -2.97 3.77 -3.07
C LEU A 126 -2.26 2.49 -2.64
N LYS A 127 -1.81 1.70 -3.62
CA LYS A 127 -0.93 0.55 -3.40
C LYS A 127 0.42 0.83 -4.06
N LEU A 128 1.49 0.75 -3.28
CA LEU A 128 2.86 0.85 -3.74
C LEU A 128 3.49 -0.55 -3.63
N LEU A 129 3.92 -1.08 -4.77
CA LEU A 129 4.74 -2.27 -4.88
C LEU A 129 6.17 -1.79 -5.08
N LEU A 130 7.06 -2.13 -4.16
CA LEU A 130 8.48 -1.77 -4.20
C LEU A 130 9.24 -2.97 -4.75
N GLU A 131 9.78 -2.83 -5.96
CA GLU A 131 10.69 -3.82 -6.54
C GLU A 131 12.12 -3.30 -6.32
N GLY A 132 12.86 -3.96 -5.43
CA GLY A 132 14.22 -3.60 -5.10
C GLY A 132 15.19 -4.03 -6.20
N LEU A 133 16.41 -3.49 -6.17
CA LEU A 133 17.53 -4.07 -6.92
C LEU A 133 18.55 -4.61 -5.94
N GLU A 134 19.28 -5.62 -6.38
CA GLU A 134 20.34 -6.26 -5.58
C GLU A 134 21.41 -5.25 -5.11
N ASP A 135 21.58 -4.14 -5.84
CA ASP A 135 22.61 -3.11 -5.59
C ASP A 135 22.14 -1.65 -5.75
N SER A 136 20.82 -1.35 -5.73
CA SER A 136 20.39 0.05 -5.91
C SER A 136 20.88 0.94 -4.77
N ASP A 137 21.57 2.01 -5.14
CA ASP A 137 21.87 3.12 -4.26
C ASP A 137 20.54 3.67 -3.69
N GLU A 138 20.52 3.92 -2.38
CA GLU A 138 19.39 4.56 -1.68
C GLU A 138 18.96 5.86 -2.39
N ALA A 139 19.92 6.55 -3.02
CA ALA A 139 19.67 7.72 -3.84
C ALA A 139 18.73 7.45 -5.03
N ALA A 140 18.92 6.35 -5.78
CA ALA A 140 18.14 6.06 -6.98
C ALA A 140 16.65 5.87 -6.65
N TRP A 141 16.37 5.23 -5.52
CA TRP A 141 15.01 5.03 -5.07
C TRP A 141 14.37 6.32 -4.53
N LEU A 142 15.13 7.15 -3.80
CA LEU A 142 14.64 8.46 -3.37
C LEU A 142 14.28 9.33 -4.58
N GLU A 143 15.14 9.33 -5.61
CA GLU A 143 14.89 10.04 -6.86
C GLU A 143 13.62 9.53 -7.58
N ALA A 144 13.44 8.21 -7.67
CA ALA A 144 12.23 7.63 -8.26
C ALA A 144 10.96 8.05 -7.50
N PHE A 145 11.00 8.01 -6.17
CA PHE A 145 9.86 8.42 -5.34
C PHE A 145 9.57 9.92 -5.48
N GLU A 146 10.61 10.76 -5.46
CA GLU A 146 10.50 12.21 -5.65
C GLU A 146 9.95 12.58 -7.03
N ARG A 147 10.31 11.82 -8.06
CA ARG A 147 9.87 12.06 -9.43
C ARG A 147 8.43 11.61 -9.67
N ASP A 148 8.05 10.43 -9.17
CA ASP A 148 6.83 9.75 -9.60
C ASP A 148 5.70 9.82 -8.58
N ILE A 149 6.02 9.86 -7.27
CA ILE A 149 5.04 9.86 -6.18
C ILE A 149 4.87 11.24 -5.55
N ASN A 150 5.96 11.94 -5.27
CA ASN A 150 5.93 13.25 -4.60
C ASN A 150 5.16 14.37 -5.33
N PRO A 151 4.96 14.34 -6.67
CA PRO A 151 4.07 15.28 -7.34
C PRO A 151 2.59 15.03 -7.06
N LEU A 152 2.21 13.87 -6.52
CA LEU A 152 0.82 13.52 -6.25
C LEU A 152 0.33 14.13 -4.94
N SER A 153 -0.88 14.68 -4.95
CA SER A 153 -1.66 15.06 -3.78
C SER A 153 -3.01 14.36 -3.86
N LEU A 154 -3.29 13.51 -2.87
CA LEU A 154 -4.41 12.57 -2.89
C LEU A 154 -5.35 12.81 -1.68
N PRO A 155 -6.09 13.92 -1.62
CA PRO A 155 -6.87 14.28 -0.44
C PRO A 155 -8.05 13.35 -0.10
N GLY A 156 -8.42 12.46 -1.01
CA GLY A 156 -9.43 11.41 -0.75
C GLY A 156 -8.83 10.10 -0.21
N LEU A 157 -7.52 10.01 -0.05
CA LEU A 157 -6.83 8.75 0.27
C LEU A 157 -7.14 8.30 1.70
N ASN A 158 -7.80 7.15 1.81
CA ASN A 158 -8.17 6.54 3.09
C ASN A 158 -7.57 5.14 3.30
N SER A 159 -6.90 4.58 2.28
CA SER A 159 -6.27 3.26 2.29
C SER A 159 -4.90 3.31 1.62
N LEU A 160 -3.85 3.03 2.39
CA LEU A 160 -2.46 3.00 1.91
C LEU A 160 -1.86 1.61 2.12
N HIS A 161 -1.37 1.01 1.04
CA HIS A 161 -0.71 -0.28 1.06
C HIS A 161 0.69 -0.14 0.48
N ILE A 162 1.69 -0.63 1.22
CA ILE A 162 3.08 -0.62 0.80
C ILE A 162 3.57 -2.05 0.95
N GLU A 163 4.03 -2.62 -0.15
CA GLU A 163 4.44 -4.00 -0.24
C GLU A 163 5.79 -4.03 -0.95
N ALA A 164 6.82 -4.58 -0.31
CA ALA A 164 8.09 -4.81 -0.97
C ALA A 164 8.12 -6.24 -1.49
N ASN A 165 8.72 -6.43 -2.66
CA ASN A 165 8.89 -7.74 -3.24
C ASN A 165 9.90 -8.57 -2.41
N SER A 166 9.46 -9.75 -1.99
CA SER A 166 10.22 -10.72 -1.18
C SER A 166 11.48 -11.23 -1.84
N ASP A 167 11.54 -11.16 -3.17
CA ASP A 167 12.59 -11.75 -3.99
C ASP A 167 13.84 -10.85 -4.07
N TYR A 168 13.72 -9.59 -3.64
CA TYR A 168 14.78 -8.60 -3.67
C TYR A 168 15.28 -8.28 -2.26
N PRO A 169 16.52 -7.78 -2.10
CA PRO A 169 16.99 -7.38 -0.80
C PRO A 169 16.12 -6.27 -0.21
N PRO A 170 16.06 -6.18 1.12
CA PRO A 170 15.23 -5.20 1.80
C PRO A 170 15.62 -3.78 1.38
N THR A 171 14.73 -3.10 0.66
CA THR A 171 14.85 -1.66 0.42
C THR A 171 14.52 -0.92 1.70
N ARG A 172 15.36 0.06 2.08
CA ARG A 172 15.09 0.95 3.22
C ARG A 172 13.73 1.64 3.05
N TRP A 173 13.15 2.08 4.15
CA TRP A 173 11.86 2.76 4.20
C TRP A 173 11.96 4.26 3.80
N PRO A 174 11.11 4.81 2.89
CA PRO A 174 11.26 6.18 2.38
C PRO A 174 10.63 7.14 3.37
N ALA A 175 11.19 7.24 4.57
CA ALA A 175 10.54 7.95 5.66
C ALA A 175 10.14 9.37 5.24
N VAL A 176 11.11 10.16 4.75
CA VAL A 176 10.88 11.56 4.40
C VAL A 176 9.87 11.71 3.25
N PRO A 177 10.06 11.07 2.07
CA PRO A 177 9.09 11.23 0.99
C PRO A 177 7.68 10.72 1.33
N MET A 178 7.56 9.68 2.17
CA MET A 178 6.26 9.17 2.62
C MET A 178 5.55 10.16 3.55
N PHE A 179 6.28 10.83 4.46
CA PHE A 179 5.71 11.88 5.29
C PHE A 179 5.25 13.07 4.44
N ASP A 180 6.04 13.47 3.44
CA ASP A 180 5.67 14.54 2.52
C ASP A 180 4.40 14.21 1.74
N LEU A 181 4.26 12.97 1.25
CA LEU A 181 3.05 12.50 0.57
C LEU A 181 1.82 12.60 1.49
N LEU A 182 1.93 12.15 2.74
CA LEU A 182 0.84 12.22 3.72
C LEU A 182 0.45 13.66 4.06
N GLU A 183 1.43 14.54 4.17
CA GLU A 183 1.21 15.95 4.49
C GLU A 183 0.53 16.69 3.33
N LYS A 184 1.06 16.54 2.11
CA LYS A 184 0.50 17.13 0.88
C LYS A 184 -0.90 16.63 0.56
N SER A 185 -1.18 15.39 0.94
CA SER A 185 -2.48 14.78 0.70
C SER A 185 -3.44 15.02 1.87
N CYS A 186 -3.04 15.73 2.93
CA CYS A 186 -3.87 15.96 4.13
C CYS A 186 -4.45 14.66 4.75
N CYS A 187 -3.85 13.50 4.46
CA CYS A 187 -4.40 12.19 4.82
C CYS A 187 -4.25 11.84 6.29
N LYS A 188 -3.56 12.67 7.09
CA LYS A 188 -3.29 12.43 8.51
C LYS A 188 -4.59 12.18 9.30
N ILE A 189 -5.72 12.71 8.84
CA ILE A 189 -7.02 12.64 9.53
C ILE A 189 -7.94 11.55 8.98
N ASP A 190 -7.82 11.19 7.69
CA ASP A 190 -8.79 10.31 7.01
C ASP A 190 -8.23 8.93 6.63
N LEU A 191 -6.94 8.67 6.88
CA LEU A 191 -6.34 7.37 6.59
C LEU A 191 -6.86 6.31 7.57
N THR A 192 -7.70 5.39 7.08
CA THR A 192 -8.36 4.35 7.89
C THR A 192 -7.71 2.99 7.75
N VAL A 193 -7.03 2.70 6.64
CA VAL A 193 -6.37 1.43 6.39
C VAL A 193 -4.92 1.67 6.02
N LEU A 194 -4.03 0.97 6.71
CA LEU A 194 -2.60 1.03 6.49
C LEU A 194 -2.01 -0.38 6.50
N SER A 195 -1.19 -0.68 5.49
CA SER A 195 -0.58 -1.99 5.32
C SER A 195 0.88 -1.87 4.93
N PHE A 196 1.76 -2.50 5.70
CA PHE A 196 3.18 -2.69 5.40
C PHE A 196 3.44 -4.18 5.25
N ILE A 197 3.74 -4.62 4.03
CA ILE A 197 3.98 -6.02 3.71
C ILE A 197 5.42 -6.16 3.24
N ASP A 198 6.22 -6.92 3.98
CA ASP A 198 7.61 -7.19 3.65
C ASP A 198 8.51 -5.94 3.57
N VAL A 199 8.09 -4.82 4.16
CA VAL A 199 8.83 -3.55 4.13
C VAL A 199 9.90 -3.53 5.24
N TYR A 200 11.13 -3.17 4.89
CA TYR A 200 12.21 -2.97 5.86
C TYR A 200 12.11 -1.60 6.53
N ILE A 201 11.40 -1.55 7.65
CA ILE A 201 11.13 -0.34 8.44
C ILE A 201 11.52 -0.58 9.89
N SER A 202 12.30 0.34 10.48
CA SER A 202 12.64 0.24 11.89
C SER A 202 11.41 0.51 12.76
N ASN A 203 11.42 -0.01 13.99
CA ASN A 203 10.34 0.24 14.95
C ASN A 203 10.14 1.74 15.22
N VAL A 204 11.23 2.51 15.33
CA VAL A 204 11.16 3.97 15.58
C VAL A 204 10.46 4.68 14.42
N GLU A 205 10.78 4.32 13.18
CA GLU A 205 10.14 4.89 11.98
C GLU A 205 8.67 4.50 11.88
N LEU A 206 8.34 3.22 12.11
CA LEU A 206 6.96 2.74 12.07
C LEU A 206 6.10 3.44 13.13
N ILE A 207 6.58 3.52 14.38
CA ILE A 207 5.88 4.23 15.45
C ILE A 207 5.68 5.71 15.09
N SER A 208 6.73 6.36 14.58
CA SER A 208 6.66 7.78 14.18
C SER A 208 5.65 7.99 13.05
N PHE A 209 5.58 7.06 12.09
CA PHE A 209 4.62 7.10 11.00
C PHE A 209 3.17 6.95 11.50
N LEU A 210 2.94 5.98 12.38
CA LEU A 210 1.63 5.71 12.96
C LEU A 210 1.15 6.82 13.90
N HIS A 211 2.05 7.52 14.59
CA HIS A 211 1.70 8.71 15.36
C HIS A 211 1.07 9.82 14.50
N ASN A 212 1.44 9.88 13.22
CA ASN A 212 0.88 10.85 12.27
C ASN A 212 -0.43 10.37 11.60
N THR A 213 -0.91 9.17 11.93
CA THR A 213 -2.12 8.56 11.33
C THR A 213 -3.06 7.97 12.40
N PRO A 214 -3.52 8.77 13.38
CA PRO A 214 -4.37 8.29 14.49
C PRO A 214 -5.75 7.78 14.07
N SER A 215 -6.19 8.06 12.84
CA SER A 215 -7.44 7.62 12.25
C SER A 215 -7.45 6.16 11.79
N VAL A 216 -6.30 5.48 11.79
CA VAL A 216 -6.18 4.11 11.30
C VAL A 216 -7.07 3.17 12.11
N GLU A 217 -8.01 2.53 11.40
CA GLU A 217 -8.89 1.48 11.91
C GLU A 217 -8.39 0.07 11.58
N GLY A 218 -7.64 -0.08 10.48
CA GLY A 218 -7.09 -1.35 10.03
C GLY A 218 -5.59 -1.24 9.80
N LEU A 219 -4.81 -1.99 10.57
CA LEU A 219 -3.35 -2.04 10.46
C LEU A 219 -2.89 -3.46 10.10
N THR A 220 -2.11 -3.56 9.04
CA THR A 220 -1.38 -4.77 8.67
C THR A 220 0.12 -4.48 8.70
N VAL A 221 0.89 -5.29 9.41
CA VAL A 221 2.35 -5.20 9.46
C VAL A 221 2.93 -6.60 9.34
N CYS A 222 3.71 -6.82 8.29
CA CYS A 222 4.36 -8.10 8.04
C CYS A 222 5.87 -7.93 7.96
N ASP A 223 6.59 -8.69 8.79
CA ASP A 223 8.05 -8.78 8.75
C ASP A 223 8.53 -9.27 7.38
N HIS A 224 9.62 -8.66 6.90
CA HIS A 224 10.27 -8.91 5.63
C HIS A 224 10.80 -10.34 5.48
N SER A 225 10.73 -10.85 4.24
CA SER A 225 10.87 -12.27 4.00
C SER A 225 12.24 -12.86 3.83
N PHE A 226 13.21 -12.00 3.60
CA PHE A 226 14.52 -12.41 3.13
C PHE A 226 15.34 -13.01 4.27
N HIS A 227 15.70 -14.29 4.11
CA HIS A 227 16.05 -15.16 5.23
C HIS A 227 17.54 -15.47 5.35
N ASP A 228 18.35 -15.22 4.32
CA ASP A 228 19.65 -15.91 4.23
C ASP A 228 20.88 -14.99 4.35
N TYR A 229 20.72 -13.67 4.36
CA TYR A 229 21.86 -12.72 4.34
C TYR A 229 21.82 -11.60 5.37
N ILE A 230 20.75 -11.52 6.17
CA ILE A 230 20.64 -10.44 7.16
C ILE A 230 21.60 -10.75 8.30
N GLU A 231 22.60 -9.87 8.48
CA GLU A 231 23.52 -9.94 9.61
C GLU A 231 22.73 -10.13 10.92
N PRO A 232 23.19 -10.98 11.85
CA PRO A 232 22.47 -11.32 13.09
C PRO A 232 22.13 -10.12 14.00
N ASN A 233 22.60 -8.92 13.66
CA ASN A 233 22.38 -7.66 14.38
C ASN A 233 21.40 -6.70 13.69
N ALA A 234 20.90 -7.01 12.49
CA ALA A 234 19.94 -6.15 11.80
C ALA A 234 18.55 -6.30 12.43
N SER A 235 18.29 -5.43 13.40
CA SER A 235 17.09 -5.34 14.25
C SER A 235 15.83 -4.79 13.55
N ALA A 236 15.77 -4.86 12.22
CA ALA A 236 14.75 -4.18 11.43
C ALA A 236 13.54 -5.06 11.09
N PHE A 237 13.02 -5.74 12.11
CA PHE A 237 11.70 -6.35 12.03
C PHE A 237 10.70 -5.41 12.70
N PRO A 238 9.66 -4.93 12.00
CA PRO A 238 8.72 -3.98 12.57
C PRO A 238 7.90 -4.58 13.73
N VAL A 239 7.64 -5.90 13.72
CA VAL A 239 6.82 -6.56 14.74
C VAL A 239 7.65 -6.93 15.98
N THR A 240 8.13 -5.93 16.68
CA THR A 240 8.87 -6.09 17.95
C THR A 240 7.96 -6.08 19.18
N PRO A 241 8.40 -6.59 20.33
CA PRO A 241 7.71 -6.42 21.60
C PRO A 241 7.38 -4.97 21.95
N THR A 242 8.32 -4.05 21.68
CA THR A 242 8.12 -2.62 21.92
C THR A 242 7.01 -2.05 21.04
N PHE A 243 6.93 -2.45 19.77
CA PHE A 243 5.84 -2.04 18.88
C PHE A 243 4.49 -2.57 19.37
N ILE A 244 4.41 -3.86 19.70
CA ILE A 244 3.18 -4.49 20.22
C ILE A 244 2.73 -3.81 21.52
N SER A 245 3.66 -3.62 22.45
CA SER A 245 3.48 -2.88 23.70
C SER A 245 2.86 -1.49 23.47
N ARG A 246 3.34 -0.73 22.49
CA ARG A 246 2.80 0.60 22.15
C ARG A 246 1.35 0.57 21.67
N LEU A 247 0.90 -0.55 21.11
CA LEU A 247 -0.51 -0.74 20.77
C LEU A 247 -1.37 -1.01 22.01
N HIS A 248 -0.85 -1.11 23.23
CA HIS A 248 -1.70 -1.31 24.42
C HIS A 248 -2.68 -0.13 24.63
N ALA A 249 -3.92 -0.41 25.03
CA ALA A 249 -4.95 0.63 25.20
C ALA A 249 -4.58 1.68 26.27
N PHE A 250 -3.93 1.21 27.33
CA PHE A 250 -3.60 1.98 28.55
C PHE A 250 -2.08 2.03 28.75
N TRP A 251 -1.33 2.28 27.69
CA TRP A 251 0.13 2.38 27.80
C TRP A 251 0.51 3.49 28.79
N GLU A 252 1.00 3.11 29.97
CA GLU A 252 1.52 4.03 30.97
C GLU A 252 3.03 4.22 30.73
N ASP A 253 3.43 5.43 30.36
CA ASP A 253 4.82 5.80 30.51
C ASP A 253 5.07 6.01 32.01
N HIS A 254 5.80 5.09 32.65
CA HIS A 254 6.11 5.10 34.08
C HIS A 254 6.75 6.42 34.57
N THR A 255 7.17 7.28 33.65
CA THR A 255 7.78 8.57 33.95
C THR A 255 6.79 9.75 34.01
N TYR A 256 5.57 9.63 33.46
CA TYR A 256 4.60 10.73 33.40
C TYR A 256 3.19 10.34 33.87
N ARG A 257 2.70 11.02 34.93
CA ARG A 257 1.36 10.87 35.51
C ARG A 257 0.18 11.28 34.62
N ARG A 258 0.41 11.64 33.36
CA ARG A 258 -0.66 12.03 32.43
C ARG A 258 -0.86 10.90 31.43
N PRO A 259 -2.07 10.32 31.30
CA PRO A 259 -2.32 9.33 30.27
C PRO A 259 -2.03 9.97 28.92
N LEU A 260 -1.04 9.42 28.22
CA LEU A 260 -0.79 9.76 26.83
C LEU A 260 -2.06 9.40 26.03
N THR A 261 -2.38 10.21 25.04
CA THR A 261 -3.42 9.85 24.06
C THR A 261 -3.07 8.47 23.50
N SER A 262 -4.01 7.52 23.62
CA SER A 262 -3.78 6.13 23.19
C SER A 262 -3.25 6.09 21.76
N PHE A 263 -2.21 5.30 21.52
CA PHE A 263 -1.61 5.14 20.21
C PHE A 263 -2.58 4.37 19.31
N LEU A 264 -3.00 4.95 18.19
CA LEU A 264 -4.05 4.41 17.31
C LEU A 264 -5.35 4.11 18.05
N PRO A 265 -6.05 5.13 18.59
CA PRO A 265 -7.24 4.93 19.41
C PRO A 265 -8.38 4.27 18.62
N ASN A 266 -8.40 4.39 17.30
CA ASN A 266 -9.46 3.88 16.43
C ASN A 266 -9.22 2.45 15.89
N LEU A 267 -8.15 1.79 16.31
CA LEU A 267 -7.75 0.50 15.76
C LEU A 267 -8.79 -0.60 16.04
N ARG A 268 -9.40 -1.13 14.97
CA ARG A 268 -10.42 -2.19 14.99
C ARG A 268 -9.93 -3.50 14.41
N ARG A 269 -8.97 -3.46 13.49
CA ARG A 269 -8.43 -4.63 12.78
C ARG A 269 -6.91 -4.58 12.85
N LEU A 270 -6.31 -5.66 13.33
CA LEU A 270 -4.87 -5.81 13.43
C LEU A 270 -4.46 -7.12 12.77
N SER A 271 -3.53 -7.06 11.83
CA SER A 271 -2.90 -8.22 11.21
C SER A 271 -1.39 -8.11 11.35
N LEU A 272 -0.78 -9.04 12.07
CA LEU A 272 0.67 -9.09 12.28
C LEU A 272 1.25 -10.37 11.68
N ARG A 273 2.34 -10.25 10.93
CA ARG A 273 3.19 -11.40 10.59
C ARG A 273 4.57 -11.17 11.20
N SER A 274 4.89 -11.94 12.24
CA SER A 274 6.18 -11.89 12.92
C SER A 274 7.00 -13.13 12.60
N ARG A 275 8.26 -12.95 12.26
CA ARG A 275 9.15 -14.07 11.90
C ARG A 275 9.94 -14.61 13.07
N MET A 276 10.42 -13.72 13.93
CA MET A 276 11.31 -14.06 15.03
C MET A 276 10.96 -13.28 16.29
N ASN A 277 11.31 -13.84 17.45
CA ASN A 277 11.24 -13.18 18.76
C ASN A 277 9.86 -12.59 19.10
N PHE A 278 8.78 -13.24 18.64
CA PHE A 278 7.42 -12.82 18.97
C PHE A 278 7.11 -13.08 20.44
N GLU A 279 6.93 -12.01 21.22
CA GLU A 279 6.59 -12.11 22.64
C GLU A 279 5.08 -12.28 22.82
N GLU A 280 4.64 -13.54 22.89
CA GLU A 280 3.22 -13.91 23.00
C GLU A 280 2.51 -13.24 24.18
N HIS A 281 3.17 -13.15 25.34
CA HIS A 281 2.60 -12.52 26.53
C HIS A 281 2.23 -11.05 26.28
N THR A 282 3.18 -10.25 25.78
CA THR A 282 2.99 -8.84 25.44
C THR A 282 1.88 -8.66 24.41
N PHE A 283 1.79 -9.57 23.44
CA PHE A 283 0.70 -9.56 22.46
C PHE A 283 -0.67 -9.85 23.08
N VAL A 284 -0.79 -10.90 23.89
CA VAL A 284 -2.05 -11.25 24.57
C VAL A 284 -2.48 -10.12 25.50
N GLU A 285 -1.57 -9.53 26.25
CA GLU A 285 -1.82 -8.36 27.10
C GLU A 285 -2.35 -7.17 26.28
N MET A 286 -1.68 -6.83 25.17
CA MET A 286 -2.14 -5.79 24.25
C MET A 286 -3.55 -6.08 23.71
N VAL A 287 -3.81 -7.30 23.22
CA VAL A 287 -5.13 -7.66 22.68
C VAL A 287 -6.20 -7.56 23.76
N THR A 288 -5.97 -8.15 24.94
CA THR A 288 -6.93 -8.13 26.06
C THR A 288 -7.22 -6.71 26.58
N SER A 289 -6.24 -5.80 26.50
CA SER A 289 -6.44 -4.40 26.85
C SER A 289 -7.44 -3.68 25.94
N ARG A 290 -7.52 -4.08 24.67
CA ARG A 290 -8.42 -3.50 23.65
C ARG A 290 -9.65 -4.35 23.35
N TRP A 291 -9.66 -5.61 23.77
CA TRP A 291 -10.77 -6.51 23.57
C TRP A 291 -11.82 -6.28 24.66
N ILE A 292 -12.70 -5.31 24.43
CA ILE A 292 -13.74 -4.97 25.39
C ILE A 292 -14.99 -5.79 25.07
N SER A 293 -15.31 -6.75 25.94
CA SER A 293 -16.57 -7.50 25.82
C SER A 293 -17.76 -6.54 26.00
N PRO A 294 -18.81 -6.61 25.15
CA PRO A 294 -20.00 -5.79 25.30
C PRO A 294 -20.64 -5.90 26.69
N ASP A 295 -20.57 -7.08 27.29
CA ASP A 295 -21.26 -7.41 28.55
C ASP A 295 -20.47 -7.03 29.80
N SER A 296 -19.17 -6.75 29.65
CA SER A 296 -18.25 -6.51 30.76
C SER A 296 -17.84 -5.03 30.89
N MET A 297 -18.67 -4.09 30.43
CA MET A 297 -18.35 -2.66 30.40
C MET A 297 -18.74 -1.95 31.72
N PRO A 298 -17.82 -1.77 32.69
CA PRO A 298 -17.93 -0.64 33.60
C PRO A 298 -17.73 0.64 32.79
N HIS A 299 -18.55 1.66 33.05
CA HIS A 299 -18.55 2.95 32.33
C HIS A 299 -17.17 3.61 32.19
N THR A 300 -16.20 3.27 33.05
CA THR A 300 -14.86 3.85 33.10
C THR A 300 -13.96 3.52 31.90
N LYS A 301 -14.19 2.44 31.14
CA LYS A 301 -13.37 2.12 29.95
C LYS A 301 -13.75 2.92 28.70
N LEU A 302 -14.98 3.41 28.61
CA LEU A 302 -15.43 4.25 27.49
C LEU A 302 -14.80 5.65 27.53
N ASP A 303 -14.46 6.16 28.72
CA ASP A 303 -13.92 7.51 28.89
C ASP A 303 -12.51 7.69 28.28
N ALA A 304 -11.80 6.58 28.01
CA ALA A 304 -10.45 6.61 27.43
C ALA A 304 -10.44 6.90 25.91
N GLY A 305 -11.60 6.89 25.23
CA GLY A 305 -11.70 7.15 23.79
C GLY A 305 -11.07 6.08 22.91
N VAL A 306 -10.79 4.88 23.46
CA VAL A 306 -10.21 3.75 22.71
C VAL A 306 -11.31 2.87 22.15
N VAL A 307 -11.27 2.62 20.85
CA VAL A 307 -12.18 1.73 20.15
C VAL A 307 -11.81 0.28 20.41
N CYS A 308 -12.82 -0.57 20.61
CA CYS A 308 -12.64 -2.01 20.78
C CYS A 308 -12.04 -2.66 19.52
N LEU A 309 -10.99 -3.46 19.71
CA LEU A 309 -10.43 -4.31 18.67
C LEU A 309 -11.45 -5.40 18.31
N ARG A 310 -11.68 -5.62 17.01
CA ARG A 310 -12.73 -6.52 16.48
C ARG A 310 -12.18 -7.70 15.70
N ARG A 311 -11.01 -7.56 15.10
CA ARG A 311 -10.34 -8.62 14.35
C ARG A 311 -8.85 -8.56 14.64
N VAL A 312 -8.29 -9.70 15.00
CA VAL A 312 -6.86 -9.87 15.25
C VAL A 312 -6.41 -11.10 14.49
N GLU A 313 -5.38 -10.93 13.69
CA GLU A 313 -4.71 -12.00 12.96
C GLU A 313 -3.23 -11.92 13.28
N VAL A 314 -2.66 -13.05 13.70
CA VAL A 314 -1.24 -13.16 13.98
C VAL A 314 -0.69 -14.40 13.29
N HIS A 315 0.37 -14.20 12.53
CA HIS A 315 1.14 -15.23 11.86
C HIS A 315 2.53 -15.22 12.48
N VAL A 316 2.90 -16.31 13.17
CA VAL A 316 4.21 -16.43 13.82
C VAL A 316 5.02 -17.52 13.13
N GLY A 317 6.25 -17.18 12.75
CA GLY A 317 7.22 -18.11 12.17
C GLY A 317 7.34 -18.04 10.66
N HIS A 318 8.05 -19.02 10.09
CA HIS A 318 8.35 -19.08 8.65
C HIS A 318 7.19 -19.63 7.84
N GLU A 319 6.95 -19.10 6.64
CA GLU A 319 5.87 -19.54 5.73
C GLU A 319 5.98 -21.01 5.31
N ILE A 320 7.18 -21.59 5.38
CA ILE A 320 7.44 -23.01 5.12
C ILE A 320 6.83 -23.90 6.23
N PHE A 321 6.66 -23.35 7.43
CA PHE A 321 5.82 -23.93 8.45
C PHE A 321 4.42 -23.37 8.24
N GLN A 322 3.50 -24.19 7.74
CA GLN A 322 2.06 -23.86 7.73
C GLN A 322 1.64 -23.41 9.13
N GLY A 323 1.63 -22.10 9.36
CA GLY A 323 1.38 -21.51 10.67
C GLY A 323 -0.01 -21.91 11.13
N ARG A 324 -0.16 -22.15 12.43
CA ARG A 324 -1.49 -22.19 13.04
C ARG A 324 -2.09 -20.80 12.89
N VAL A 325 -3.05 -20.65 11.98
CA VAL A 325 -3.92 -19.47 11.96
C VAL A 325 -4.78 -19.55 13.22
N PHE A 326 -4.45 -18.75 14.23
CA PHE A 326 -5.35 -18.53 15.37
C PHE A 326 -6.46 -17.58 14.93
N GLY A 327 -7.31 -18.06 14.03
CA GLY A 327 -8.46 -17.33 13.53
C GLY A 327 -9.63 -17.50 14.48
N THR A 328 -9.66 -16.77 15.59
CA THR A 328 -10.88 -16.67 16.39
C THR A 328 -11.82 -15.68 15.69
N LYS A 329 -12.58 -16.17 14.71
CA LYS A 329 -13.68 -15.41 14.10
C LYS A 329 -14.81 -15.38 15.12
N VAL A 330 -14.73 -14.48 16.11
CA VAL A 330 -15.80 -14.29 17.08
C VAL A 330 -16.92 -13.54 16.37
N ASP A 331 -17.92 -14.29 15.91
CA ASP A 331 -19.18 -13.70 15.47
C ASP A 331 -19.86 -13.11 16.72
N PRO A 332 -20.05 -11.78 16.81
CA PRO A 332 -20.68 -11.16 17.97
C PRO A 332 -22.13 -11.63 18.21
N ARG A 333 -22.70 -12.46 17.32
CA ARG A 333 -24.05 -13.03 17.49
C ARG A 333 -24.09 -14.39 18.21
N ASN A 334 -22.95 -15.04 18.46
CA ASN A 334 -22.91 -16.39 19.03
C ASN A 334 -22.59 -16.46 20.53
N SER A 335 -22.50 -15.33 21.25
CA SER A 335 -22.22 -15.30 22.70
C SER A 335 -23.47 -15.28 23.59
N ALA A 336 -24.66 -15.53 23.05
CA ALA A 336 -25.90 -15.61 23.81
C ALA A 336 -26.40 -17.07 23.89
N HIS A 337 -25.74 -17.91 24.69
CA HIS A 337 -26.29 -19.18 25.17
C HIS A 337 -25.75 -19.55 26.54
#